data_AF-A0A5C5V350-F1
#
_entry.id   AF-A0A5C5V350-F1
#
_cell.length_a   1.000
_cell.length_b   1.000
_cell.length_c   1.000
_cell.angle_alpha   90.00
_cell.angle_beta   90.00
_cell.angle_gamma   90.00
#
_symmetry.space_group_name_H-M   'P 1'
#
loop_
_entity.id
_entity.type
_entity.pdbx_description
1 polymer ?
#
loop_
_entity_poly.entity_id
_entity_poly.type
_entity_poly.pdbx_seq_one_letter_code
_entity_poly.pdbx_strand_id
1 'polypeptide(L)'
;MMNRNTNRRTAFTLVELVIVVLILGILAAVAAPRMFDTAGEARSNATRHSLMVIRDAIQLYRAQNNALPGDGGTEADLKSDLAEMLSGPFPEAAVGNTGDSVRIQTSGAALTASGTESWAYDNSTGDFIVNHATGADW
;
A
#
# COMPACT_ATOMS: atom_id res chain seq x y z
N MET A 1 -18.53 -63.84 32.56
CA MET A 1 -17.41 -63.84 31.60
C MET A 1 -17.11 -62.39 31.23
N MET A 2 -15.93 -61.87 31.57
CA MET A 2 -15.57 -60.45 31.40
C MET A 2 -14.63 -60.29 30.20
N ASN A 3 -15.16 -59.86 29.06
CA ASN A 3 -14.39 -59.65 27.84
C ASN A 3 -13.60 -58.33 27.94
N ARG A 4 -12.29 -58.39 28.18
CA ARG A 4 -11.42 -57.20 28.24
C ARG A 4 -10.93 -56.84 26.85
N ASN A 5 -11.60 -55.88 26.21
CA ASN A 5 -11.09 -55.21 25.01
C ASN A 5 -9.85 -54.38 25.38
N THR A 6 -8.66 -54.86 25.02
CA THR A 6 -7.41 -54.11 25.15
C THR A 6 -7.27 -53.20 23.92
N ASN A 7 -7.72 -51.95 24.07
CA ASN A 7 -7.41 -50.90 23.10
C ASN A 7 -5.90 -50.67 23.09
N ARG A 8 -5.19 -51.23 22.11
CA ARG A 8 -3.78 -50.94 21.84
C ARG A 8 -3.67 -49.48 21.44
N ARG A 9 -3.16 -48.64 22.34
CA ARG A 9 -2.77 -47.28 22.01
C ARG A 9 -1.55 -47.36 21.08
N THR A 10 -1.75 -47.04 19.82
CA THR A 10 -0.66 -46.86 18.84
C THR A 10 0.12 -45.60 19.22
N ALA A 11 1.39 -45.76 19.56
CA ALA A 11 2.32 -44.65 19.78
C ALA A 11 2.93 -44.23 18.44
N PHE A 12 3.07 -42.92 18.22
CA PHE A 12 3.75 -42.36 17.05
C PHE A 12 5.22 -42.79 17.00
N THR A 13 5.73 -43.07 15.80
CA THR A 13 7.15 -43.39 15.62
C THR A 13 7.98 -42.13 15.46
N LEU A 14 9.26 -42.17 15.88
CA LEU A 14 10.19 -41.05 15.66
C LEU A 14 10.35 -40.73 14.16
N VAL A 15 10.35 -41.76 13.32
CA VAL A 15 10.48 -41.62 11.86
C VAL A 15 9.31 -40.84 11.28
N GLU A 16 8.10 -41.10 11.77
CA GLU A 16 6.89 -40.41 11.33
C GLU A 16 6.94 -38.92 11.66
N LEU A 17 7.42 -38.55 12.85
CA LEU A 17 7.61 -37.15 13.22
C LEU A 17 8.72 -36.48 12.38
N VAL A 18 9.82 -37.18 12.08
CA VAL A 18 10.92 -36.68 11.25
C VAL A 18 10.46 -36.40 9.82
N ILE A 19 9.69 -37.30 9.21
CA ILE A 19 9.17 -37.11 7.85
C ILE A 19 8.20 -35.91 7.82
N VAL A 20 7.36 -35.75 8.84
CA VAL A 20 6.43 -34.60 8.92
C VAL A 20 7.18 -33.28 8.96
N VAL A 21 8.16 -33.12 9.85
CA VAL A 21 8.93 -31.85 9.93
C VAL A 21 9.78 -31.60 8.68
N LEU A 22 10.23 -32.66 8.00
CA LEU A 22 10.95 -32.55 6.74
C LEU A 22 10.05 -32.04 5.61
N ILE A 23 8.83 -32.58 5.48
CA ILE A 23 7.85 -32.10 4.49
C ILE A 23 7.45 -30.66 4.79
N LEU A 24 7.19 -30.32 6.07
CA LEU A 24 6.90 -28.95 6.48
C LEU A 24 8.06 -28.00 6.17
N GLY A 25 9.31 -28.43 6.33
CA GLY A 25 10.51 -27.67 5.98
C GLY A 25 10.60 -27.35 4.48
N ILE A 26 10.33 -28.32 3.60
CA ILE A 26 10.32 -28.12 2.14
C ILE A 26 9.19 -27.17 1.73
N LEU A 27 7.99 -27.36 2.27
CA LEU A 27 6.85 -26.49 2.00
C LEU A 27 7.12 -25.05 2.44
N ALA A 28 7.69 -24.86 3.62
CA ALA A 28 8.05 -23.53 4.13
C ALA A 28 9.11 -22.85 3.25
N ALA A 29 10.14 -23.58 2.83
CA ALA A 29 11.21 -23.04 1.98
C ALA A 29 10.72 -22.58 0.60
N VAL A 30 9.73 -23.27 0.01
CA VAL A 30 9.16 -22.89 -1.31
C VAL A 30 8.09 -21.80 -1.18
N ALA A 31 7.28 -21.83 -0.11
CA ALA A 31 6.19 -20.87 0.08
C ALA A 31 6.67 -19.49 0.53
N ALA A 32 7.70 -19.42 1.39
CA ALA A 32 8.14 -18.16 1.99
C ALA A 32 8.58 -17.10 0.95
N PRO A 33 9.42 -17.41 -0.07
CA PRO A 33 9.84 -16.40 -1.05
C PRO A 33 8.66 -15.79 -1.83
N ARG A 34 7.72 -16.62 -2.29
CA ARG A 34 6.57 -16.18 -3.10
C ARG A 34 5.62 -15.25 -2.34
N MET A 35 5.50 -15.44 -1.03
CA MET A 35 4.63 -14.64 -0.19
C MET A 35 5.17 -13.21 0.01
N PHE A 36 6.50 -13.04 0.07
CA PHE A 36 7.13 -11.72 0.18
C PHE A 36 6.99 -10.90 -1.11
N ASP A 37 7.17 -11.53 -2.27
CA ASP A 37 7.03 -10.86 -3.58
C ASP A 37 5.59 -10.36 -3.80
N THR A 38 4.60 -11.21 -3.51
CA THR A 38 3.17 -10.87 -3.64
C THR A 38 2.76 -9.71 -2.73
N ALA A 39 3.30 -9.67 -1.50
CA ALA A 39 3.01 -8.59 -0.56
C ALA A 39 3.59 -7.24 -1.00
N GLY A 40 4.77 -7.24 -1.64
CA GLY A 40 5.35 -6.02 -2.22
C GLY A 40 4.50 -5.49 -3.38
N GLU A 41 4.11 -6.38 -4.29
CA GLU A 41 3.28 -6.03 -5.45
C GLU A 41 1.90 -5.50 -5.03
N ALA A 42 1.27 -6.12 -4.03
CA ALA A 42 0.00 -5.67 -3.49
C ALA A 42 0.07 -4.22 -2.96
N ARG A 43 1.16 -3.85 -2.26
CA ARG A 43 1.37 -2.47 -1.78
C ARG A 43 1.57 -1.47 -2.92
N SER A 44 2.33 -1.86 -3.95
CA SER A 44 2.53 -1.02 -5.14
C SER A 44 1.20 -0.76 -5.86
N ASN A 45 0.40 -1.82 -6.05
CA ASN A 45 -0.92 -1.71 -6.68
C ASN A 45 -1.90 -0.89 -5.85
N ALA A 46 -1.90 -1.05 -4.51
CA ALA A 46 -2.69 -0.20 -3.61
C ALA A 46 -2.33 1.28 -3.75
N THR A 47 -1.04 1.60 -3.79
CA THR A 47 -0.57 3.00 -3.97
C THR A 47 -0.97 3.56 -5.33
N ARG A 48 -0.83 2.78 -6.40
CA ARG A 48 -1.30 3.18 -7.74
C ARG A 48 -2.80 3.47 -7.77
N HIS A 49 -3.58 2.67 -7.05
CA HIS A 49 -5.01 2.91 -6.92
C HIS A 49 -5.32 4.21 -6.17
N SER A 50 -4.72 4.42 -5.00
CA SER A 50 -4.81 5.68 -4.25
C SER A 50 -4.43 6.89 -5.11
N LEU A 51 -3.36 6.77 -5.88
CA LEU A 51 -2.90 7.81 -6.80
C LEU A 51 -3.94 8.17 -7.86
N MET A 52 -4.57 7.16 -8.48
CA MET A 52 -5.63 7.39 -9.46
C MET A 52 -6.84 8.07 -8.84
N VAL A 53 -7.28 7.62 -7.65
CA VAL A 53 -8.38 8.24 -6.91
C VAL A 53 -8.12 9.72 -6.63
N ILE A 54 -6.91 10.07 -6.19
CA ILE A 54 -6.57 11.47 -5.91
C ILE A 54 -6.51 12.30 -7.20
N ARG A 55 -5.91 11.78 -8.28
CA ARG A 55 -5.85 12.47 -9.57
C ARG A 55 -7.24 12.72 -10.15
N ASP A 56 -8.14 11.76 -10.05
CA ASP A 56 -9.52 11.91 -10.49
C ASP A 56 -10.24 12.98 -9.67
N ALA A 57 -10.02 13.01 -8.35
CA ALA A 57 -10.56 14.06 -7.48
C ALA A 57 -10.02 15.46 -7.84
N ILE A 58 -8.72 15.60 -8.14
CA ILE A 58 -8.12 16.86 -8.61
C ILE A 58 -8.75 17.30 -9.94
N GLN A 59 -8.92 16.38 -10.89
CA GLN A 59 -9.55 16.68 -12.18
C GLN A 59 -11.02 17.11 -12.01
N LEU A 60 -11.76 16.44 -11.13
CA LEU A 60 -13.14 16.77 -10.83
C LEU A 60 -13.26 18.14 -10.17
N TYR A 61 -12.41 18.44 -9.18
CA TYR A 61 -12.36 19.75 -8.54
C TYR A 61 -12.08 20.85 -9.58
N ARG A 62 -11.10 20.62 -10.47
CA ARG A 62 -10.77 21.56 -11.55
C ARG A 62 -11.93 21.79 -12.50
N ALA A 63 -12.66 20.74 -12.84
CA ALA A 63 -13.83 20.84 -13.71
C ALA A 63 -14.98 21.64 -13.07
N GLN A 64 -15.16 21.54 -11.75
CA GLN A 64 -16.24 22.24 -11.04
C GLN A 64 -15.90 23.70 -10.71
N ASN A 65 -14.66 23.95 -10.29
CA ASN A 65 -14.24 25.25 -9.73
C ASN A 65 -13.46 26.12 -10.72
N ASN A 66 -13.11 25.60 -11.91
CA ASN A 66 -12.19 26.25 -12.86
C ASN A 66 -10.84 26.66 -12.24
N ALA A 67 -10.44 25.99 -11.15
CA ALA A 67 -9.22 26.25 -10.40
C ALA A 67 -8.60 24.93 -9.94
N LEU A 68 -7.29 24.89 -9.72
CA LEU A 68 -6.64 23.75 -9.10
C LEU A 68 -6.88 23.78 -7.58
N PRO A 69 -7.00 22.61 -6.92
CA PRO A 69 -7.14 22.57 -5.46
C PRO A 69 -5.84 23.01 -4.77
N GLY A 70 -5.94 23.48 -3.53
CA GLY A 70 -4.80 23.90 -2.71
C GLY A 70 -4.27 25.29 -3.04
N ASP A 71 -5.12 26.25 -3.39
CA ASP A 71 -4.74 27.64 -3.71
C ASP A 71 -3.95 28.32 -2.57
N GLY A 72 -4.28 27.99 -1.31
CA GLY A 72 -3.54 28.46 -0.13
C GLY A 72 -2.11 27.91 0.00
N GLY A 73 -1.71 26.96 -0.85
CA GLY A 73 -0.34 26.44 -0.91
C GLY A 73 0.02 25.52 0.25
N THR A 74 -0.97 25.05 1.02
CA THR A 74 -0.76 24.12 2.13
C THR A 74 -1.44 22.78 1.91
N GLU A 75 -0.95 21.75 2.61
CA GLU A 75 -1.54 20.41 2.58
C GLU A 75 -2.99 20.43 3.09
N ALA A 76 -3.28 21.27 4.09
CA ALA A 76 -4.60 21.42 4.65
C ALA A 76 -5.60 21.95 3.62
N ASP A 77 -5.19 22.92 2.80
CA ASP A 77 -6.04 23.48 1.74
C ASP A 77 -6.36 22.42 0.69
N LEU A 78 -5.35 21.70 0.20
CA LEU A 78 -5.53 20.60 -0.74
C LEU A 78 -6.50 19.54 -0.20
N LYS A 79 -6.31 19.11 1.04
CA LYS A 79 -7.17 18.08 1.67
C LYS A 79 -8.59 18.59 1.89
N SER A 80 -8.76 19.86 2.24
CA SER A 80 -10.07 20.49 2.40
C SER A 80 -10.82 20.58 1.08
N ASP A 81 -10.14 21.03 0.02
CA ASP A 81 -10.71 21.15 -1.33
C ASP A 81 -11.17 19.81 -1.91
N LEU A 82 -10.43 18.74 -1.63
CA LEU A 82 -10.74 17.40 -2.14
C LEU A 82 -11.70 16.60 -1.24
N ALA A 83 -12.03 17.09 -0.04
CA ALA A 83 -12.83 16.34 0.93
C ALA A 83 -14.21 15.94 0.40
N GLU A 84 -14.86 16.81 -0.39
CA GLU A 84 -16.18 16.52 -0.98
C GLU A 84 -16.11 15.60 -2.20
N MET A 85 -14.94 15.50 -2.85
CA MET A 85 -14.71 14.65 -4.03
C MET A 85 -14.35 13.21 -3.64
N LEU A 86 -13.90 13.02 -2.40
CA LEU A 86 -13.43 11.73 -1.89
C LEU A 86 -14.50 11.09 -1.01
N SER A 87 -14.81 9.82 -1.26
CA SER A 87 -15.77 9.04 -0.45
C SER A 87 -15.11 8.45 0.81
N GLY A 88 -14.33 9.24 1.54
CA GLY A 88 -13.56 8.78 2.69
C GLY A 88 -12.39 9.71 3.07
N PRO A 89 -11.52 9.28 3.99
CA PRO A 89 -10.30 10.03 4.31
C PRO A 89 -9.39 10.15 3.09
N PHE A 90 -8.44 11.08 3.14
CA PHE A 90 -7.44 11.24 2.09
C PHE A 90 -6.64 9.93 1.91
N PRO A 91 -6.50 9.39 0.69
CA PRO A 91 -5.88 8.09 0.48
C PRO A 91 -4.41 8.03 0.93
N GLU A 92 -4.05 6.92 1.57
CA GLU A 92 -2.69 6.65 2.03
C GLU A 92 -1.82 5.99 0.94
N ALA A 93 -0.53 6.31 0.94
CA ALA A 93 0.49 5.59 0.19
C ALA A 93 0.91 4.34 0.98
N ALA A 94 0.98 3.20 0.30
CA ALA A 94 1.42 1.93 0.89
C ALA A 94 2.89 1.60 0.59
N VAL A 95 3.59 2.45 -0.16
CA VAL A 95 5.01 2.34 -0.50
C VAL A 95 5.73 3.66 -0.22
N GLY A 96 7.05 3.62 -0.04
CA GLY A 96 7.83 4.80 0.33
C GLY A 96 7.59 5.20 1.79
N ASN A 97 7.46 6.50 2.06
CA ASN A 97 6.93 6.94 3.34
C ASN A 97 5.42 6.65 3.33
N THR A 98 4.98 5.77 4.22
CA THR A 98 3.57 5.34 4.29
C THR A 98 2.74 6.38 5.01
N GLY A 99 1.52 6.60 4.54
CA GLY A 99 0.58 7.55 5.13
C GLY A 99 -0.01 8.50 4.10
N ASP A 100 -0.55 9.61 4.57
CA ASP A 100 -1.34 10.55 3.78
C ASP A 100 -0.68 11.93 3.64
N SER A 101 0.58 12.09 4.10
CA SER A 101 1.29 13.36 4.08
C SER A 101 1.59 13.83 2.66
N VAL A 102 1.37 15.12 2.39
CA VAL A 102 1.57 15.70 1.04
C VAL A 102 2.56 16.86 1.09
N ARG A 103 3.63 16.76 0.30
CA ARG A 103 4.49 17.90 0.00
C ARG A 103 3.80 18.80 -1.02
N ILE A 104 3.61 20.07 -0.67
CA ILE A 104 3.05 21.07 -1.59
C ILE A 104 4.17 21.86 -2.25
N GLN A 105 4.04 22.04 -3.56
CA GLN A 105 4.86 22.91 -4.38
C GLN A 105 3.97 23.95 -5.06
N THR A 106 4.51 25.17 -5.23
CA THR A 106 3.79 26.29 -5.84
C THR A 106 4.59 26.96 -6.96
N SER A 107 5.68 26.32 -7.41
CA SER A 107 6.62 26.89 -8.36
C SER A 107 6.28 26.58 -9.82
N GLY A 108 5.43 25.58 -10.09
CA GLY A 108 5.16 25.06 -11.44
C GLY A 108 6.34 24.31 -12.06
N ALA A 109 7.37 23.99 -11.27
CA ALA A 109 8.49 23.18 -11.71
C ALA A 109 8.11 21.69 -11.71
N ALA A 110 8.86 20.86 -12.43
CA ALA A 110 8.63 19.41 -12.39
C ALA A 110 8.75 18.88 -10.95
N LEU A 111 7.75 18.10 -10.51
CA LEU A 111 7.79 17.46 -9.20
C LEU A 111 8.90 16.40 -9.16
N THR A 112 9.74 16.48 -8.14
CA THR A 112 10.76 15.47 -7.85
C THR A 112 10.48 14.80 -6.51
N ALA A 113 10.80 13.51 -6.39
CA ALA A 113 10.71 12.81 -5.12
C ALA A 113 11.76 13.33 -4.12
N SER A 114 11.32 13.71 -2.92
CA SER A 114 12.14 14.05 -1.75
C SER A 114 12.27 12.87 -0.77
N GLY A 115 11.30 11.95 -0.77
CA GLY A 115 11.28 10.79 0.14
C GLY A 115 10.90 11.11 1.59
N THR A 116 10.45 12.33 1.90
CA THR A 116 10.08 12.77 3.26
C THR A 116 8.59 12.64 3.52
N GLU A 117 7.74 13.05 2.58
CA GLU A 117 6.29 12.88 2.63
C GLU A 117 5.84 11.67 1.81
N SER A 118 4.57 11.31 1.92
CA SER A 118 4.00 10.17 1.19
C SER A 118 3.72 10.54 -0.27
N TRP A 119 3.22 11.76 -0.48
CA TRP A 119 2.80 12.31 -1.76
C TRP A 119 3.49 13.63 -2.06
N ALA A 120 3.48 14.04 -3.33
CA ALA A 120 3.88 15.38 -3.74
C ALA A 120 2.89 15.94 -4.75
N TYR A 121 2.54 17.21 -4.59
CA TYR A 121 1.56 17.93 -5.40
C TYR A 121 2.09 19.31 -5.78
N ASP A 122 1.85 19.76 -7.00
CA ASP A 122 2.10 21.13 -7.43
C ASP A 122 0.77 21.82 -7.74
N ASN A 123 0.44 22.87 -6.97
CA ASN A 123 -0.82 23.60 -7.11
C ASN A 123 -0.85 24.55 -8.34
N SER A 124 0.27 24.74 -9.03
CA SER A 124 0.38 25.51 -10.26
C SER A 124 0.15 24.66 -11.50
N THR A 125 0.65 23.41 -11.52
CA THR A 125 0.48 22.50 -12.67
C THR A 125 -0.67 21.51 -12.47
N GLY A 126 -1.01 21.19 -11.22
CA GLY A 126 -1.94 20.12 -10.88
C GLY A 126 -1.30 18.73 -10.88
N ASP A 127 0.02 18.64 -11.04
CA ASP A 127 0.73 17.38 -11.02
C ASP A 127 0.69 16.76 -9.63
N PHE A 128 0.47 15.45 -9.57
CA PHE A 128 0.43 14.70 -8.32
C PHE A 128 1.18 13.39 -8.50
N ILE A 129 2.17 13.12 -7.64
CA ILE A 129 3.05 11.95 -7.71
C ILE A 129 3.21 11.29 -6.34
N VAL A 130 3.66 10.03 -6.35
CA VAL A 130 4.19 9.39 -5.13
C VAL A 130 5.54 10.03 -4.79
N ASN A 131 5.75 10.35 -3.52
CA ASN A 131 6.95 11.06 -3.07
C ASN A 131 7.99 10.12 -2.44
N HIS A 132 8.48 9.13 -3.19
CA HIS A 132 9.46 8.17 -2.70
C HIS A 132 10.71 8.10 -3.57
N ALA A 133 11.87 8.06 -2.94
CA ALA A 133 13.18 8.21 -3.61
C ALA A 133 13.68 6.96 -4.35
N THR A 134 12.99 5.82 -4.23
CA THR A 134 13.42 4.54 -4.82
C THR A 134 12.26 3.80 -5.48
N GLY A 135 12.27 3.82 -6.82
CA GLY A 135 11.77 2.70 -7.62
C GLY A 135 10.26 2.47 -7.58
N ALA A 136 9.47 3.47 -7.88
CA ALA A 136 8.22 3.18 -8.56
C ALA A 136 8.26 3.99 -9.85
N ASP A 137 9.09 3.49 -10.76
CA ASP A 137 8.94 3.73 -12.17
C ASP A 137 7.55 3.17 -12.54
N TRP A 138 6.55 4.04 -12.60
CA TRP A 138 5.27 3.79 -13.23
C TRP A 138 4.95 4.95 -14.16
#